data_AF-A0A2E3XSN3-F1
#
_entry.id   AF-A0A2E3XSN3-F1
#
_cell.length_a   1.000
_cell.length_b   1.000
_cell.length_c   1.000
_cell.angle_alpha   90.00
_cell.angle_beta   90.00
_cell.angle_gamma   90.00
#
_symmetry.space_group_name_H-M   'P 1'
#
loop_
_entity.id
_entity.type
_entity.pdbx_description
1 polymer ?
#
loop_
_entity_poly.entity_id
_entity_poly.type
_entity_poly.pdbx_seq_one_letter_code
_entity_poly.pdbx_strand_id
1 'polypeptide(L)'
;MAFDIRNPEFPREILVPLESHPHLLGRLTLNLVHDGVTVEVEIVQKDGRKIWAMVDRIYGIDSDHEAMDLAVQKLSDYLARKSP
;
A
#
# COMPACT_ATOMS: atom_id res chain seq x y z
N MET A 1 -11.22 -16.05 17.13
CA MET A 1 -11.57 -14.65 16.80
C MET A 1 -12.55 -14.68 15.65
N ALA A 2 -13.65 -13.92 15.72
CA ALA A 2 -14.60 -13.85 14.62
C ALA A 2 -14.11 -12.81 13.60
N PHE A 3 -13.95 -13.20 12.35
CA PHE A 3 -13.62 -12.31 11.24
C PHE A 3 -14.82 -11.44 10.91
N ASP A 4 -14.79 -10.16 11.28
CA ASP A 4 -15.81 -9.22 10.83
C ASP A 4 -15.41 -8.60 9.49
N ILE A 5 -15.87 -9.25 8.43
CA ILE A 5 -15.85 -8.79 7.04
C ILE A 5 -16.57 -7.44 6.82
N ARG A 6 -17.18 -6.85 7.85
CA ARG A 6 -17.85 -5.53 7.81
C ARG A 6 -17.08 -4.44 8.54
N ASN A 7 -15.81 -4.64 8.90
CA ASN A 7 -15.02 -3.55 9.45
C ASN A 7 -14.96 -2.41 8.42
N PRO A 8 -15.59 -1.24 8.66
CA PRO A 8 -15.67 -0.16 7.68
C PRO A 8 -14.30 0.47 7.37
N GLU A 9 -13.27 0.15 8.15
CA GLU A 9 -11.91 0.65 7.93
C GLU A 9 -11.17 -0.12 6.83
N PHE A 10 -11.67 -1.27 6.36
CA PHE A 10 -11.02 -2.08 5.33
C PHE A 10 -11.97 -2.42 4.15
N PRO A 11 -11.47 -2.48 2.89
CA PRO A 11 -10.11 -2.14 2.49
C PRO A 11 -9.84 -0.64 2.63
N ARG A 12 -8.65 -0.29 3.12
CA ARG A 12 -8.20 1.11 3.28
C ARG A 12 -7.26 1.45 2.14
N GLU A 13 -7.66 2.37 1.28
CA GLU A 13 -6.77 2.92 0.24
C GLU A 13 -6.12 4.21 0.74
N ILE A 14 -4.78 4.27 0.65
CA ILE A 14 -4.00 5.48 0.90
C ILE A 14 -3.17 5.81 -0.33
N LEU A 15 -3.21 7.08 -0.70
CA LEU A 15 -2.54 7.60 -1.88
C LEU A 15 -1.43 8.54 -1.45
N VAL A 16 -0.21 8.21 -1.86
CA VAL A 16 1.01 8.93 -1.49
C VAL A 16 1.49 9.70 -2.72
N PRO A 17 1.50 11.04 -2.68
CA PRO A 17 2.11 11.85 -3.73
C PRO A 17 3.59 11.52 -3.91
N LEU A 18 4.02 11.31 -5.15
CA LEU A 18 5.43 11.10 -5.48
C LEU A 18 6.02 12.41 -6.01
N GLU A 19 6.81 13.11 -5.19
CA GLU A 19 7.31 14.46 -5.53
C GLU A 19 8.13 14.50 -6.83
N SER A 20 8.95 13.46 -7.05
CA SER A 20 9.76 13.34 -8.26
C SER A 20 8.95 12.97 -9.51
N HIS A 21 7.70 12.51 -9.36
CA HIS A 21 6.87 11.97 -10.45
C HIS A 21 5.41 12.44 -10.31
N PRO A 22 5.08 13.69 -10.72
CA PRO A 22 3.77 14.32 -10.43
C PRO A 22 2.55 13.64 -11.09
N HIS A 23 2.77 12.79 -12.09
CA HIS A 23 1.72 12.02 -12.76
C HIS A 23 1.49 10.63 -12.13
N LEU A 24 2.30 10.26 -11.14
CA LEU A 24 2.24 8.99 -10.44
C LEU A 24 1.89 9.21 -8.97
N LEU A 25 1.30 8.18 -8.37
CA LEU A 25 1.00 8.11 -6.95
C LEU A 25 1.44 6.75 -6.42
N GLY A 26 2.01 6.71 -5.22
CA GLY A 26 2.04 5.49 -4.45
C GLY A 26 0.61 5.14 -4.02
N ARG A 27 0.22 3.88 -4.14
CA ARG A 27 -1.04 3.34 -3.62
C ARG A 27 -0.70 2.26 -2.60
N LEU A 28 -1.19 2.45 -1.38
CA LEU A 28 -1.14 1.46 -0.31
C LEU A 28 -2.57 0.97 -0.06
N THR A 29 -2.83 -0.30 -0.33
CA THR A 29 -4.14 -0.90 -0.12
C THR A 29 -4.05 -1.91 1.01
N LEU A 30 -4.59 -1.55 2.17
CA LEU A 30 -4.64 -2.42 3.34
C LEU A 30 -5.92 -3.25 3.28
N ASN A 31 -5.77 -4.54 3.51
CA ASN A 31 -6.84 -5.51 3.53
C ASN A 31 -6.78 -6.26 4.85
N LEU A 32 -7.93 -6.40 5.51
CA LEU A 32 -8.05 -7.28 6.67
C LEU A 32 -8.34 -8.69 6.16
N VAL A 33 -7.43 -9.62 6.43
CA VAL A 33 -7.56 -11.04 6.11
C VAL A 33 -7.53 -11.88 7.37
N HIS A 34 -7.70 -13.19 7.22
CA HIS A 34 -7.82 -14.07 8.38
C HIS A 34 -6.57 -14.09 9.28
N ASP A 35 -5.40 -13.96 8.69
CA ASP A 35 -4.12 -13.99 9.39
C ASP A 35 -3.56 -12.59 9.68
N GLY A 36 -4.41 -11.55 9.73
CA GLY A 36 -4.01 -10.18 10.05
C GLY A 36 -4.20 -9.21 8.89
N VAL A 37 -3.40 -8.15 8.85
CA VAL A 37 -3.42 -7.11 7.82
C VAL A 37 -2.47 -7.50 6.68
N THR A 38 -2.99 -7.44 5.46
CA THR A 38 -2.21 -7.55 4.22
C THR A 38 -2.17 -6.19 3.54
N VAL A 39 -1.03 -5.81 2.97
CA VAL A 39 -0.88 -4.54 2.25
C VAL A 39 -0.37 -4.79 0.85
N GLU A 40 -1.07 -4.25 -0.14
CA GLU A 40 -0.56 -4.13 -1.50
C GLU A 40 0.10 -2.75 -1.66
N VAL A 41 1.36 -2.74 -2.10
CA VAL A 41 2.14 -1.52 -2.35
C VAL A 41 2.36 -1.40 -3.85
N GLU A 42 1.83 -0.33 -4.44
CA GLU A 42 1.84 -0.12 -5.88
C GLU A 42 2.16 1.33 -6.23
N ILE A 43 2.55 1.56 -7.47
CA ILE A 43 2.60 2.89 -8.07
C ILE A 43 1.55 2.92 -9.17
N VAL A 44 0.67 3.91 -9.14
CA VAL A 44 -0.45 4.06 -10.08
C VAL A 44 -0.39 5.40 -10.80
N GLN A 45 -1.00 5.46 -11.98
CA GLN A 45 -1.23 6.72 -12.68
C GLN A 45 -2.26 7.56 -11.93
N LYS A 46 -2.00 8.87 -11.77
CA LYS A 46 -2.87 9.80 -11.02
C LYS A 46 -4.30 9.87 -11.58
N ASP A 47 -4.43 9.95 -12.91
CA ASP A 47 -5.72 10.23 -13.55
C ASP A 47 -6.58 8.98 -13.72
N GLY A 48 -5.96 7.85 -14.06
CA GLY A 48 -6.67 6.60 -14.39
C GLY A 48 -6.55 5.48 -13.37
N ARG A 49 -5.72 5.64 -12.32
CA ARG A 49 -5.40 4.61 -11.31
C ARG A 49 -4.88 3.28 -11.87
N LYS A 50 -4.51 3.26 -13.15
CA LYS A 50 -3.85 2.12 -13.77
C LYS A 50 -2.53 1.87 -13.04
N ILE A 51 -2.31 0.63 -12.65
CA ILE A 51 -1.06 0.18 -12.03
C ILE A 51 0.08 0.41 -13.03
N TRP A 52 1.02 1.24 -12.63
CA TRP A 52 2.26 1.50 -13.36
C TRP A 52 3.35 0.51 -12.93
N ALA A 53 3.47 0.25 -11.62
CA ALA A 53 4.35 -0.78 -11.09
C ALA A 53 3.78 -1.41 -9.82
N MET A 54 4.02 -2.71 -9.67
CA MET A 54 3.88 -3.41 -8.40
C MET A 54 5.17 -3.23 -7.60
N VAL A 55 5.08 -2.78 -6.35
CA VAL A 55 6.25 -2.58 -5.49
C VAL A 55 6.46 -3.80 -4.60
N ASP A 56 5.46 -4.17 -3.79
CA ASP A 56 5.54 -5.31 -2.88
C ASP A 56 4.14 -5.76 -2.40
N ARG A 57 4.07 -6.95 -1.78
CA ARG A 57 2.92 -7.39 -0.98
C ARG A 57 3.39 -7.83 0.41
N ILE A 58 2.81 -7.21 1.43
CA ILE A 58 3.13 -7.49 2.83
C ILE A 58 1.97 -8.29 3.42
N TYR A 59 2.26 -9.37 4.13
CA TYR A 59 1.26 -10.30 4.65
C TYR A 59 1.41 -10.47 6.16
N GLY A 60 0.29 -10.79 6.82
CA GLY A 60 0.30 -11.32 8.19
C GLY A 60 0.76 -10.33 9.25
N ILE A 61 0.45 -9.05 9.09
CA ILE A 61 0.82 -8.02 10.08
C ILE A 61 -0.33 -7.83 11.05
N ASP A 62 -0.07 -8.00 12.35
CA ASP A 62 -1.13 -7.93 13.37
C ASP A 62 -1.65 -6.51 13.61
N SER A 63 -0.83 -5.50 13.30
CA SER A 63 -1.12 -4.08 13.55
C SER A 63 -1.28 -3.31 12.25
N ASP A 64 -2.35 -2.53 12.12
CA ASP A 64 -2.59 -1.70 10.95
C ASP A 64 -1.57 -0.55 10.81
N HIS A 65 -1.10 -0.02 11.94
CA HIS A 65 -0.04 0.98 12.02
C HIS A 65 1.30 0.42 11.55
N GLU A 66 1.67 -0.77 12.03
CA GLU A 66 2.90 -1.43 11.61
C GLU A 66 2.86 -1.80 10.12
N ALA A 67 1.71 -2.27 9.65
CA ALA A 67 1.48 -2.59 8.24
C ALA A 67 1.66 -1.34 7.36
N MET A 68 1.21 -0.18 7.83
CA MET A 68 1.38 1.10 7.14
C MET A 68 2.84 1.54 7.08
N ASP A 69 3.54 1.53 8.21
CA ASP A 69 4.94 1.97 8.29
C ASP A 69 5.82 1.11 7.39
N LEU A 70 5.62 -0.21 7.41
CA LEU A 70 6.31 -1.13 6.50
C LEU A 70 5.98 -0.84 5.03
N ALA A 71 4.72 -0.58 4.69
CA ALA A 71 4.31 -0.27 3.33
C ALA A 71 4.96 1.01 2.79
N VAL A 72 5.02 2.07 3.61
CA VAL A 72 5.72 3.31 3.28
C VAL A 72 7.21 3.07 3.10
N GLN A 73 7.84 2.28 3.99
CA GLN A 73 9.25 1.92 3.86
C GLN A 73 9.52 1.18 2.54
N LYS A 74 8.70 0.19 2.18
CA LYS A 74 8.85 -0.57 0.92
C LYS A 74 8.73 0.33 -0.31
N LEU A 75 7.77 1.25 -0.31
CA LEU A 75 7.63 2.24 -1.38
C LEU A 75 8.86 3.13 -1.48
N SER A 76 9.35 3.65 -0.35
CA SER A 76 10.56 4.49 -0.29
C SER A 76 11.78 3.75 -0.83
N ASP A 77 12.03 2.52 -0.39
CA ASP A 77 13.16 1.71 -0.84
C ASP A 77 13.10 1.37 -2.33
N TYR A 78 11.89 1.17 -2.87
CA TYR A 78 11.71 0.93 -4.30
C TYR A 78 12.09 2.18 -5.11
N LEU A 79 11.61 3.35 -4.68
CA LEU A 79 11.91 4.62 -5.34
C LEU A 79 13.40 4.95 -5.26
N ALA A 80 14.03 4.75 -4.10
CA ALA A 80 15.46 4.99 -3.92
C ALA A 80 16.33 4.09 -4.82
N ARG A 81 15.94 2.83 -5.04
CA ARG A 81 16.65 1.89 -5.93
C ARG A 81 16.45 2.16 -7.42
N LYS A 82 15.34 2.81 -7.79
CA LYS A 82 14.97 3.11 -9.18
C LYS A 82 15.29 4.54 -9.59
N SER A 83 15.67 5.40 -8.65
CA SER A 83 16.17 6.73 -8.95
C SER A 83 17.59 6.60 -9.53
N PRO A 84 17.83 7.07 -10.77
CA PRO A 84 19.17 7.11 -11.36
C PRO A 84 20.09 8.08 -10.62
#